data_AF-A0A348VW01-F1
#
_entry.id   AF-A0A348VW01-F1
#
_cell.length_a   1.000
_cell.length_b   1.000
_cell.length_c   1.000
_cell.angle_alpha   90.00
_cell.angle_beta   90.00
_cell.angle_gamma   90.00
#
_symmetry.space_group_name_H-M   'P 1'
#
loop_
_entity.id
_entity.type
_entity.pdbx_description
1 polymer ?
#
loop_
_entity_poly.entity_id
_entity_poly.type
_entity_poly.pdbx_seq_one_letter_code
_entity_poly.pdbx_strand_id
1 'polypeptide(L)'
;PRIATWSAGRYVEGEEFLLPKGIGLYDFVLADFGEQSPLLVSTESEGHAAVYSRGALVWKSEEWYRGAETVLVEESKDIYSTLRKVAIRGRLIAADLTGRGRGYVVFPKNKKVIFGPNEGAFHVFAWTGARLERIASLQDLPGPVLDMQAMSTAKDGSFIYVLSQVEGGMFSGPGARLLVYQVL
;
A
#
# COMPACT_ATOMS: atom_id res chain seq x y z
N PRO A 1 7.17 9.43 17.13
CA PRO A 1 8.53 8.88 16.83
C PRO A 1 9.37 10.00 16.22
N ARG A 2 10.71 9.98 16.27
CA ARG A 2 11.52 10.97 15.54
C ARG A 2 11.96 10.38 14.20
N ILE A 3 11.98 11.20 13.15
CA ILE A 3 12.64 10.81 11.89
C ILE A 3 14.13 10.74 12.20
N ALA A 4 14.80 9.65 11.79
CA ALA A 4 16.25 9.56 11.87
C ALA A 4 16.81 9.45 10.46
N THR A 5 17.83 10.26 10.14
CA THR A 5 18.48 10.24 8.84
C THR A 5 19.87 9.63 8.98
N TRP A 6 20.20 8.66 8.13
CA TRP A 6 21.56 8.13 8.08
C TRP A 6 22.46 9.05 7.25
N SER A 7 23.48 9.63 7.88
CA SER A 7 24.44 10.51 7.20
C SER A 7 25.81 10.43 7.86
N ALA A 8 26.87 10.43 7.03
CA ALA A 8 28.26 10.36 7.47
C ALA A 8 28.54 9.21 8.47
N GLY A 9 27.96 8.03 8.24
CA GLY A 9 28.21 6.83 9.04
C GLY A 9 27.47 6.77 10.38
N ARG A 10 26.50 7.65 10.64
CA ARG A 10 25.67 7.63 11.85
C ARG A 10 24.22 8.02 11.58
N TYR A 11 23.32 7.63 12.47
CA TYR A 11 21.96 8.19 12.53
C TYR A 11 21.99 9.57 13.18
N VAL A 12 21.33 10.53 12.55
CA VAL A 12 21.08 11.87 13.09
C VAL A 12 19.57 11.97 13.34
N GLU A 13 19.19 12.24 14.60
CA GLU A 13 17.79 12.50 14.91
C GLU A 13 17.33 13.81 14.29
N GLY A 14 16.17 13.76 13.65
CA GLY A 14 15.49 14.89 13.05
C GLY A 14 14.24 15.27 13.84
N GLU A 15 13.26 15.81 13.11
CA GLU A 15 12.01 16.29 13.66
C GLU A 15 11.13 15.16 14.22
N GLU A 16 10.26 15.53 15.15
CA GLU A 16 9.22 14.62 15.61
C GLU A 16 8.23 14.34 14.47
N PHE A 17 8.09 13.06 14.14
CA PHE A 17 7.07 12.56 13.26
C PHE A 17 5.86 12.09 14.07
N LEU A 18 4.77 12.82 13.93
CA LEU A 18 3.48 12.48 14.51
C LEU A 18 2.84 11.37 13.68
N LEU A 19 3.13 10.12 14.05
CA LEU A 19 2.50 8.94 13.46
C LEU A 19 1.13 8.70 14.12
N PRO A 20 0.03 8.66 13.35
CA PRO A 20 -1.28 8.29 13.87
C PRO A 20 -1.27 6.92 14.56
N LYS A 21 -2.12 6.76 15.58
CA LYS A 21 -2.27 5.49 16.29
C LYS A 21 -2.83 4.42 15.36
N GLY A 22 -2.36 3.18 15.49
CA GLY A 22 -2.91 2.03 14.77
C GLY A 22 -2.39 1.84 13.34
N ILE A 23 -1.41 2.65 12.91
CA ILE A 23 -0.67 2.42 11.66
C ILE A 23 0.35 1.29 11.88
N GLY A 24 0.22 0.21 11.11
CA GLY A 24 1.13 -0.93 11.10
C GLY A 24 2.20 -0.89 10.01
N LEU A 25 2.87 -2.03 9.85
CA LEU A 25 3.86 -2.25 8.79
C LEU A 25 3.16 -2.24 7.42
N TYR A 26 3.68 -1.44 6.48
CA TYR A 26 3.12 -1.21 5.13
C TYR A 26 1.77 -0.47 5.06
N ASP A 27 1.20 -0.09 6.19
CA ASP A 27 -0.10 0.60 6.26
C ASP A 27 0.00 2.09 5.92
N PHE A 28 1.19 2.62 5.65
CA PHE A 28 1.37 4.04 5.31
C PHE A 28 2.50 4.28 4.31
N VAL A 29 2.39 5.42 3.63
CA VAL A 29 3.44 6.03 2.80
C VAL A 29 3.49 7.53 3.05
N LEU A 30 4.66 8.12 2.85
CA LEU A 30 4.80 9.56 2.68
C LEU A 30 4.73 9.87 1.20
N ALA A 31 3.78 10.73 0.81
CA ALA A 31 3.56 11.13 -0.56
C ALA A 31 3.80 12.63 -0.73
N ASP A 32 4.68 12.97 -1.66
CA ASP A 32 4.86 14.34 -2.10
C ASP A 32 3.88 14.66 -3.23
N PHE A 33 2.84 15.43 -2.91
CA PHE A 33 1.83 15.86 -3.87
C PHE A 33 2.11 17.27 -4.44
N GLY A 34 3.27 17.86 -4.15
CA GLY A 34 3.59 19.27 -4.41
C GLY A 34 3.05 20.24 -3.37
N GLU A 35 2.71 19.74 -2.17
CA GLU A 35 2.35 20.53 -1.00
C GLU A 35 3.62 21.09 -0.32
N GLN A 36 3.46 21.99 0.66
CA GLN A 36 4.61 22.52 1.42
C GLN A 36 5.42 21.42 2.13
N SER A 37 4.75 20.33 2.51
CA SER A 37 5.36 19.17 3.17
C SER A 37 4.69 17.88 2.69
N PRO A 38 5.41 16.75 2.60
CA PRO A 38 4.81 15.47 2.28
C PRO A 38 3.63 15.14 3.19
N LEU A 39 2.58 14.55 2.61
CA LEU A 39 1.42 14.07 3.35
C LEU A 39 1.64 12.60 3.72
N LEU A 40 1.20 12.20 4.92
CA LEU A 40 1.11 10.79 5.26
C LEU A 40 -0.22 10.26 4.73
N VAL A 41 -0.15 9.20 3.94
CA VAL A 41 -1.32 8.47 3.46
C VAL A 41 -1.29 7.08 4.07
N SER A 42 -2.40 6.63 4.64
CA SER A 42 -2.48 5.32 5.28
C SER A 42 -3.77 4.58 4.99
N THR A 43 -3.80 3.28 5.31
CA THR A 43 -5.05 2.53 5.50
C THR A 43 -5.30 2.32 6.99
N GLU A 44 -6.48 2.72 7.47
CA GLU A 44 -6.86 2.52 8.87
C GLU A 44 -7.23 1.05 9.16
N SER A 45 -7.46 0.71 10.42
CA SER A 45 -7.85 -0.66 10.83
C SER A 45 -9.13 -1.15 10.18
N GLU A 46 -10.06 -0.23 9.89
CA GLU A 46 -11.29 -0.52 9.16
C GLU A 46 -11.05 -0.66 7.65
N GLY A 47 -9.84 -0.40 7.15
CA GLY A 47 -9.43 -0.46 5.74
C GLY A 47 -9.86 0.74 4.89
N HIS A 48 -10.20 1.86 5.50
CA HIS A 48 -10.41 3.12 4.79
C HIS A 48 -9.08 3.83 4.55
N ALA A 49 -8.94 4.50 3.42
CA ALA A 49 -7.81 5.37 3.16
C ALA A 49 -7.94 6.65 3.99
N ALA A 50 -6.84 7.11 4.56
CA ALA A 50 -6.79 8.34 5.35
C ALA A 50 -5.54 9.14 4.96
N VAL A 51 -5.67 10.46 4.98
CA VAL A 51 -4.59 11.41 4.69
C VAL A 51 -4.39 12.32 5.90
N TYR A 52 -3.13 12.47 6.28
CA TYR A 52 -2.71 13.24 7.43
C TYR A 52 -1.71 14.32 7.01
N SER A 53 -1.88 15.51 7.56
CA SER A 53 -0.93 16.62 7.44
C SER A 53 -0.43 16.97 8.84
N ARG A 54 0.89 16.85 9.06
CA ARG A 54 1.54 17.13 10.35
C ARG A 54 0.84 16.42 11.53
N GLY A 55 0.44 15.17 11.32
CA GLY A 55 -0.25 14.34 12.32
C GLY A 55 -1.76 14.56 12.45
N ALA A 56 -2.33 15.60 11.84
CA ALA A 56 -3.78 15.84 11.84
C ALA A 56 -4.45 15.13 10.66
N LEU A 57 -5.55 14.43 10.91
CA LEU A 57 -6.39 13.85 9.85
C LEU A 57 -7.03 14.98 9.04
N VAL A 58 -6.75 15.03 7.74
CA VAL A 58 -7.31 16.03 6.81
C VAL A 58 -8.36 15.45 5.86
N TRP A 59 -8.32 14.14 5.62
CA TRP A 59 -9.31 13.47 4.78
C TRP A 59 -9.37 11.96 5.08
N LYS A 60 -10.56 11.36 4.98
CA LYS A 60 -10.81 9.91 5.06
C LYS A 60 -11.73 9.48 3.92
N SER A 61 -11.47 8.34 3.30
CA SER A 61 -12.32 7.80 2.25
C SER A 61 -13.61 7.22 2.81
N GLU A 62 -14.70 7.36 2.06
CA GLU A 62 -15.93 6.61 2.31
C GLU A 62 -15.82 5.15 1.86
N GLU A 63 -14.99 4.89 0.84
CA GLU A 63 -14.78 3.56 0.30
C GLU A 63 -13.69 2.79 1.03
N TRP A 64 -13.83 1.47 1.02
CA TRP A 64 -12.89 0.51 1.60
C TRP A 64 -11.80 0.07 0.62
N TYR A 65 -10.55 0.12 1.06
CA TYR A 65 -9.34 -0.25 0.32
C TYR A 65 -8.47 -1.17 1.18
N ARG A 66 -8.56 -2.49 0.92
CA ARG A 66 -7.74 -3.47 1.62
C ARG A 66 -7.05 -4.39 0.61
N GLY A 67 -5.74 -4.48 0.70
CA GLY A 67 -4.95 -5.48 -0.03
C GLY A 67 -5.05 -6.87 0.62
N ALA A 68 -4.17 -7.79 0.24
CA ALA A 68 -4.06 -9.07 0.92
C ALA A 68 -3.62 -8.85 2.37
N GLU A 69 -4.15 -9.67 3.27
CA GLU A 69 -3.70 -9.72 4.65
C GLU A 69 -2.92 -11.01 4.84
N THR A 70 -1.60 -10.88 5.00
CA THR A 70 -0.76 -12.00 5.40
C THR A 70 -0.79 -12.07 6.92
N VAL A 71 -1.39 -13.12 7.47
CA VAL A 71 -1.37 -13.37 8.91
C VAL A 71 -0.14 -14.22 9.22
N LEU A 72 0.88 -13.60 9.80
CA LEU A 72 1.98 -14.34 10.42
C LEU A 72 1.50 -14.85 11.77
N VAL A 73 1.59 -16.16 11.97
CA VAL A 73 1.35 -16.80 13.25
C VAL A 73 2.72 -17.06 13.87
N GLU A 74 3.03 -16.35 14.95
CA GLU A 74 4.22 -16.66 15.73
C GLU A 74 3.91 -17.91 16.56
N GLU A 75 4.51 -19.04 16.19
CA GLU A 75 4.45 -20.26 16.99
C GLU A 75 5.19 -20.01 18.29
N SER A 76 4.45 -20.02 19.38
CA SER A 76 5.05 -19.99 20.70
C SER A 76 5.31 -21.42 21.17
N LYS A 77 6.46 -21.61 21.83
CA LYS A 77 6.89 -22.88 22.41
C LYS A 77 6.11 -23.25 23.68
N ASP A 78 5.26 -22.36 24.17
CA ASP A 78 4.53 -22.53 25.41
C ASP A 78 3.08 -22.97 25.14
N ILE A 79 2.70 -24.13 25.65
CA ILE A 79 1.38 -24.75 25.50
C ILE A 79 0.21 -23.90 26.03
N TYR A 80 0.51 -22.87 26.83
CA TYR A 80 -0.49 -21.92 27.36
C TYR A 80 -0.48 -20.55 26.69
N SER A 81 0.41 -20.32 25.74
CA SER A 81 0.52 -19.00 25.11
C SER A 81 -0.50 -18.83 23.97
N THR A 82 -1.15 -17.67 23.94
CA THR A 82 -2.00 -17.27 22.83
C THR A 82 -1.14 -17.07 21.58
N LEU A 83 -1.46 -17.78 20.49
CA LEU A 83 -0.84 -17.56 19.18
C LEU A 83 -0.91 -16.07 18.82
N ARG A 84 0.25 -15.43 18.71
CA ARG A 84 0.31 -14.03 18.28
C ARG A 84 0.14 -14.01 16.77
N LYS A 85 -0.96 -13.41 16.32
CA LYS A 85 -1.25 -13.17 14.90
C LYS A 85 -0.85 -11.75 14.55
N VAL A 86 0.10 -11.60 13.62
CA VAL A 86 0.46 -10.30 13.04
C VAL A 86 -0.09 -10.25 11.63
N ALA A 87 -1.07 -9.37 11.42
CA ALA A 87 -1.57 -9.05 10.10
C ALA A 87 -0.63 -8.06 9.40
N ILE A 88 -0.09 -8.46 8.25
CA ILE A 88 0.64 -7.59 7.34
C ILE A 88 -0.31 -7.24 6.20
N ARG A 89 -0.63 -5.96 6.03
CA ARG A 89 -1.51 -5.51 4.95
C ARG A 89 -0.72 -5.29 3.67
N GLY A 90 -1.44 -5.29 2.55
CA GLY A 90 -0.89 -4.99 1.24
C GLY A 90 -0.22 -3.61 1.20
N ARG A 91 0.92 -3.54 0.52
CA ARG A 91 1.74 -2.34 0.41
C ARG A 91 1.02 -1.21 -0.31
N LEU A 92 1.06 -0.02 0.29
CA LEU A 92 0.79 1.25 -0.38
C LEU A 92 2.04 1.74 -1.11
N ILE A 93 1.85 2.40 -2.26
CA ILE A 93 2.95 2.99 -3.02
C ILE A 93 2.72 4.49 -3.14
N ALA A 94 3.75 5.29 -2.89
CA ALA A 94 3.80 6.69 -3.31
C ALA A 94 4.89 6.86 -4.38
N ALA A 95 4.54 7.36 -5.56
CA ALA A 95 5.48 7.54 -6.68
C ALA A 95 5.02 8.65 -7.64
N ASP A 96 5.96 9.38 -8.24
CA ASP A 96 5.65 10.23 -9.40
C ASP A 96 5.56 9.37 -10.65
N LEU A 97 4.33 8.97 -10.98
CA LEU A 97 4.04 8.11 -12.12
C LEU A 97 4.12 8.84 -13.47
N THR A 98 4.24 10.17 -13.46
CA THR A 98 4.21 10.99 -14.69
C THR A 98 5.51 11.72 -15.01
N GLY A 99 6.50 11.66 -14.11
CA GLY A 99 7.76 12.43 -14.24
C GLY A 99 7.57 13.95 -14.15
N ARG A 100 6.46 14.42 -13.55
CA ARG A 100 6.12 15.85 -13.44
C ARG A 100 6.37 16.43 -12.04
N GLY A 101 7.02 15.68 -11.17
CA GLY A 101 7.32 16.06 -9.79
C GLY A 101 6.13 16.02 -8.84
N ARG A 102 4.98 15.47 -9.26
CA ARG A 102 3.81 15.25 -8.39
C ARG A 102 3.59 13.76 -8.19
N GLY A 103 3.60 13.35 -6.94
CA GLY A 103 3.33 11.98 -6.54
C GLY A 103 1.87 11.58 -6.71
N TYR A 104 1.67 10.28 -6.88
CA TYR A 104 0.40 9.59 -6.82
C TYR A 104 0.50 8.51 -5.75
N VAL A 105 -0.64 8.07 -5.24
CA VAL A 105 -0.70 6.92 -4.34
C VAL A 105 -1.44 5.77 -4.98
N VAL A 106 -0.88 4.57 -4.89
CA VAL A 106 -1.49 3.34 -5.40
C VAL A 106 -1.96 2.51 -4.22
N PHE A 107 -3.25 2.15 -4.24
CA PHE A 107 -3.88 1.26 -3.26
C PHE A 107 -4.19 -0.09 -3.90
N PRO A 108 -3.77 -1.21 -3.28
CA PRO A 108 -4.31 -2.52 -3.64
C PRO A 108 -5.74 -2.65 -3.10
N LYS A 109 -6.59 -3.36 -3.82
CA LYS A 109 -7.94 -3.69 -3.38
C LYS A 109 -8.28 -5.12 -3.75
N ASN A 110 -8.46 -5.96 -2.74
CA ASN A 110 -8.89 -7.34 -2.92
C ASN A 110 -10.35 -7.46 -2.46
N LYS A 111 -11.15 -8.11 -3.29
CA LYS A 111 -12.55 -8.39 -3.00
C LYS A 111 -12.72 -9.89 -2.76
N LYS A 112 -13.27 -10.23 -1.61
CA LYS A 112 -13.71 -11.60 -1.35
C LYS A 112 -15.04 -11.83 -2.07
N VAL A 113 -15.05 -12.79 -2.98
CA VAL A 113 -16.28 -13.23 -3.66
C VAL A 113 -16.81 -14.46 -2.93
N ILE A 114 -18.13 -14.54 -2.71
CA ILE A 114 -18.75 -15.67 -1.99
C ILE A 114 -18.60 -16.96 -2.81
N PHE A 115 -18.71 -16.84 -4.14
CA PHE A 115 -18.60 -17.94 -5.09
C PHE A 115 -17.63 -17.53 -6.20
N GLY A 116 -16.40 -18.04 -6.15
CA GLY A 116 -15.36 -17.77 -7.14
C GLY A 116 -14.01 -17.38 -6.52
N PRO A 117 -12.97 -17.22 -7.35
CA PRO A 117 -11.68 -16.73 -6.91
C PRO A 117 -11.83 -15.31 -6.32
N ASN A 118 -11.00 -14.99 -5.34
CA ASN A 118 -10.87 -13.61 -4.89
C ASN A 118 -10.38 -12.74 -6.05
N GLU A 119 -11.00 -11.57 -6.23
CA GLU A 119 -10.63 -10.64 -7.28
C GLU A 119 -9.65 -9.61 -6.73
N GLY A 120 -8.59 -9.35 -7.49
CA GLY A 120 -7.65 -8.27 -7.22
C GLY A 120 -7.93 -7.06 -8.09
N ALA A 121 -7.63 -5.89 -7.54
CA ALA A 121 -7.61 -4.62 -8.23
C ALA A 121 -6.53 -3.73 -7.63
N PHE A 122 -6.16 -2.68 -8.36
CA PHE A 122 -5.49 -1.54 -7.75
C PHE A 122 -6.04 -0.24 -8.29
N HIS A 123 -5.89 0.82 -7.49
CA HIS A 123 -6.38 2.14 -7.79
C HIS A 123 -5.26 3.16 -7.62
N VAL A 124 -5.15 4.08 -8.57
CA VAL A 124 -4.19 5.19 -8.54
C VAL A 124 -4.94 6.46 -8.19
N PHE A 125 -4.44 7.19 -7.20
CA PHE A 125 -5.03 8.42 -6.70
C PHE A 125 -4.09 9.60 -6.84
N ALA A 126 -4.65 10.73 -7.19
CA ALA A 126 -4.02 12.03 -7.09
C ALA A 126 -4.61 12.80 -5.89
N TRP A 127 -3.80 13.62 -5.23
CA TRP A 127 -4.30 14.56 -4.24
C TRP A 127 -4.79 15.85 -4.91
N THR A 128 -5.97 16.30 -4.51
CA THR A 128 -6.63 17.49 -5.08
C THR A 128 -6.43 18.77 -4.26
N GLY A 129 -5.73 18.69 -3.13
CA GLY A 129 -5.72 19.73 -2.09
C GLY A 129 -6.72 19.49 -0.96
N ALA A 130 -7.75 18.67 -1.19
CA ALA A 130 -8.79 18.37 -0.20
C ALA A 130 -9.11 16.88 -0.02
N ARG A 131 -8.93 16.08 -1.08
CA ARG A 131 -9.21 14.64 -1.08
C ARG A 131 -8.32 13.88 -2.06
N LEU A 132 -8.20 12.57 -1.86
CA LEU A 132 -7.69 11.68 -2.89
C LEU A 132 -8.77 11.43 -3.94
N GLU A 133 -8.43 11.71 -5.19
CA GLU A 133 -9.28 11.46 -6.34
C GLU A 133 -8.70 10.33 -7.17
N ARG A 134 -9.54 9.34 -7.51
CA ARG A 134 -9.13 8.19 -8.32
C ARG A 134 -8.97 8.64 -9.76
N ILE A 135 -7.76 8.52 -10.29
CA ILE A 135 -7.46 8.91 -11.67
C ILE A 135 -7.33 7.70 -12.61
N ALA A 136 -6.98 6.54 -12.05
CA ALA A 136 -6.90 5.29 -12.79
C ALA A 136 -7.23 4.11 -11.88
N SER A 137 -7.64 3.02 -12.52
CA SER A 137 -7.96 1.77 -11.85
C SER A 137 -7.65 0.64 -12.80
N LEU A 138 -7.10 -0.44 -12.25
CA LEU A 138 -7.13 -1.72 -12.91
C LEU A 138 -7.99 -2.67 -12.09
N GLN A 139 -8.96 -3.27 -12.74
CA GLN A 139 -9.88 -4.25 -12.16
C GLN A 139 -9.58 -5.63 -12.76
N ASP A 140 -10.25 -6.65 -12.25
CA ASP A 140 -10.25 -8.01 -12.81
C ASP A 140 -8.84 -8.63 -12.93
N LEU A 141 -7.99 -8.40 -11.94
CA LEU A 141 -6.72 -9.14 -11.84
C LEU A 141 -7.02 -10.64 -11.68
N PRO A 142 -6.14 -11.52 -12.21
CA PRO A 142 -6.36 -12.97 -12.24
C PRO A 142 -6.45 -13.63 -10.84
N GLY A 143 -6.18 -12.87 -9.78
CA GLY A 143 -6.45 -13.22 -8.41
C GLY A 143 -6.13 -12.04 -7.47
N PRO A 144 -6.10 -12.27 -6.15
CA PRO A 144 -5.81 -11.21 -5.18
C PRO A 144 -4.38 -10.68 -5.34
N VAL A 145 -4.24 -9.36 -5.15
CA VAL A 145 -2.95 -8.66 -5.09
C VAL A 145 -2.22 -9.05 -3.81
N LEU A 146 -1.06 -9.69 -3.95
CA LEU A 146 -0.17 -10.10 -2.86
C LEU A 146 0.82 -8.98 -2.49
N ASP A 147 1.42 -8.34 -3.49
CA ASP A 147 2.33 -7.20 -3.33
C ASP A 147 2.33 -6.34 -4.60
N MET A 148 2.82 -5.11 -4.48
CA MET A 148 3.01 -4.21 -5.60
C MET A 148 4.31 -3.42 -5.47
N GLN A 149 4.88 -3.03 -6.61
CA GLN A 149 5.99 -2.08 -6.68
C GLN A 149 5.76 -1.11 -7.83
N ALA A 150 6.25 0.12 -7.69
CA ALA A 150 6.32 1.06 -8.81
C ALA A 150 7.78 1.33 -9.15
N MET A 151 8.07 1.40 -10.44
CA MET A 151 9.38 1.75 -10.96
C MET A 151 9.20 2.74 -12.09
N SER A 152 10.01 3.80 -12.11
CA SER A 152 10.03 4.76 -13.20
C SER A 152 11.40 4.72 -13.87
N THR A 153 11.42 4.67 -15.20
CA THR A 153 12.64 4.81 -15.99
C THR A 153 12.53 6.06 -16.86
N ALA A 154 13.65 6.77 -17.05
CA ALA A 154 13.66 7.98 -17.87
C ALA A 154 13.27 7.72 -19.34
N LYS A 155 13.42 6.47 -19.81
CA LYS A 155 13.21 6.08 -21.20
C LYS A 155 11.81 5.52 -21.47
N ASP A 156 11.29 4.72 -20.54
CA ASP A 156 10.12 3.87 -20.79
C ASP A 156 8.89 4.28 -19.97
N GLY A 157 9.01 5.32 -19.14
CA GLY A 157 7.95 5.83 -18.29
C GLY A 157 7.84 5.09 -16.96
N SER A 158 6.66 5.11 -16.36
CA SER A 158 6.40 4.50 -15.06
C SER A 158 5.65 3.18 -15.21
N PHE A 159 6.02 2.20 -14.39
CA PHE A 159 5.42 0.87 -14.38
C PHE A 159 4.98 0.52 -12.97
N ILE A 160 3.83 -0.13 -12.86
CA ILE A 160 3.38 -0.82 -11.66
C ILE A 160 3.52 -2.31 -11.89
N TYR A 161 4.33 -2.95 -11.06
CA TYR A 161 4.50 -4.38 -10.97
C TYR A 161 3.54 -4.90 -9.91
N VAL A 162 2.71 -5.86 -10.27
CA VAL A 162 1.71 -6.45 -9.37
C VAL A 162 1.98 -7.94 -9.26
N LEU A 163 2.25 -8.41 -8.04
CA LEU A 163 2.30 -9.83 -7.75
C LEU A 163 0.88 -10.29 -7.41
N SER A 164 0.25 -11.03 -8.32
CA SER A 164 -1.09 -11.59 -8.14
C SER A 164 -1.00 -13.07 -7.82
N GLN A 165 -1.80 -13.54 -6.87
CA GLN A 165 -2.04 -14.98 -6.73
C GLN A 165 -2.79 -15.48 -7.97
N VAL A 166 -2.50 -16.70 -8.40
CA VAL A 166 -3.24 -17.40 -9.44
C VAL A 166 -3.67 -18.76 -8.93
N GLU A 167 -4.87 -19.19 -9.29
CA GLU A 167 -5.33 -20.54 -8.93
C GLU A 167 -4.45 -21.60 -9.60
N GLY A 168 -4.18 -22.66 -8.84
CA GLY A 168 -3.56 -23.86 -9.38
C GLY A 168 -4.58 -24.73 -10.12
N GLY A 169 -4.09 -25.66 -10.92
CA GLY A 169 -4.94 -26.68 -11.54
C GLY A 169 -5.21 -27.84 -10.59
N MET A 170 -5.93 -28.86 -11.07
CA MET A 170 -6.23 -30.09 -10.31
C MET A 170 -4.98 -30.79 -9.74
N PHE A 171 -3.80 -30.52 -10.31
CA PHE A 171 -2.53 -31.14 -9.95
C PHE A 171 -1.46 -30.14 -9.50
N SER A 172 -1.80 -28.86 -9.33
CA SER A 172 -0.86 -27.84 -8.87
C SER A 172 -1.49 -26.97 -7.77
N GLY A 173 -0.67 -26.61 -6.77
CA GLY A 173 -1.08 -25.65 -5.76
C GLY A 173 -1.25 -24.23 -6.34
N PRO A 174 -1.81 -23.30 -5.55
CA PRO A 174 -1.86 -21.90 -5.93
C PRO A 174 -0.46 -21.36 -6.24
N GLY A 175 -0.36 -20.57 -7.30
CA GLY A 175 0.87 -19.93 -7.73
C GLY A 175 0.82 -18.41 -7.56
N ALA A 176 1.86 -17.74 -8.06
CA ALA A 176 1.86 -16.30 -8.22
C ALA A 176 2.29 -15.92 -9.65
N ARG A 177 1.75 -14.81 -10.14
CA ARG A 177 2.10 -14.22 -11.43
C ARG A 177 2.50 -12.77 -11.22
N LEU A 178 3.65 -12.39 -11.79
CA LEU A 178 4.05 -11.00 -11.89
C LEU A 178 3.40 -10.38 -13.13
N LEU A 179 2.63 -9.33 -12.91
CA LEU A 179 1.96 -8.55 -13.94
C LEU A 179 2.61 -7.17 -14.00
N VAL A 180 2.75 -6.60 -15.20
CA VAL A 180 3.41 -5.31 -15.41
C VAL A 180 2.45 -4.39 -16.14
N TYR A 181 2.22 -3.21 -15.56
CA TYR A 181 1.32 -2.20 -16.10
C TYR A 181 2.07 -0.91 -16.32
N GLN A 182 2.15 -0.46 -17.57
CA GLN A 182 2.66 0.87 -17.87
C GLN A 182 1.62 1.90 -17.47
N VAL A 183 2.04 2.89 -16.68
CA VAL A 183 1.20 4.01 -16.25
C VAL A 183 1.56 5.20 -17.10
N LEU A 184 0.65 5.55 -18.01
CA LEU A 184 0.63 6.74 -18.88
C LEU A 184 1.87 6.92 -19.77
#